data_AF-A0AA43QGS2-F1
#
_entry.id   AF-A0AA43QGS2-F1
#
_cell.length_a   1.000
_cell.length_b   1.000
_cell.length_c   1.000
_cell.angle_alpha   90.00
_cell.angle_beta   90.00
_cell.angle_gamma   90.00
#
_symmetry.space_group_name_H-M   'P 1'
#
loop_
_entity.id
_entity.type
_entity.pdbx_description
1 polymer ?
#
loop_
_entity_poly.entity_id
_entity_poly.type
_entity_poly.pdbx_seq_one_letter_code
_entity_poly.pdbx_strand_id
1 'polypeptide(L)'
;MKTEDKIRAQLAAQPIIIYMKGVPTNPQCGFSAKAVGILDATHIPYAYVNVLEAPFIREKLPSISHWPTYPQLFVNAELVGGCDIIEEMSNNGSLLPLLTAAAPKKAEAESEALSVSEVTQLVQQGIGDAKVMIEGEGCDLTITVVSAQFNELTIVKKQQLVLATLKEPLASGKLHAVSVKAFTPDEWQEKQQAGGLLQIQH
;
A
#
# COMPACT_ATOMS: atom_id res chain seq x y z
N MET A 1 -7.65 3.29 30.17
CA MET A 1 -7.89 4.04 28.91
C MET A 1 -9.39 4.02 28.64
N LYS A 2 -10.06 5.18 28.53
CA LYS A 2 -11.53 5.20 28.41
C LYS A 2 -11.91 4.76 27.00
N THR A 3 -13.03 4.07 26.86
CA THR A 3 -13.57 3.59 25.56
C THR A 3 -13.67 4.71 24.51
N GLU A 4 -13.97 5.92 24.96
CA GLU A 4 -14.07 7.11 24.11
C GLU A 4 -12.73 7.51 23.49
N ASP A 5 -11.62 7.41 24.23
CA ASP A 5 -10.28 7.70 23.71
C ASP A 5 -9.91 6.75 22.56
N LYS A 6 -10.32 5.47 22.67
CA LYS A 6 -10.08 4.47 21.62
C LYS A 6 -10.85 4.80 20.33
N ILE A 7 -12.11 5.20 20.47
CA ILE A 7 -12.96 5.58 19.32
C ILE A 7 -12.37 6.82 18.65
N ARG A 8 -12.01 7.85 19.43
CA ARG A 8 -11.38 9.08 18.91
C ARG A 8 -10.05 8.79 18.22
N ALA A 9 -9.22 7.90 18.78
CA ALA A 9 -7.97 7.47 18.17
C ALA A 9 -8.20 6.73 16.84
N GLN A 10 -9.21 5.86 16.76
CA GLN A 10 -9.58 5.18 15.50
C GLN A 10 -10.04 6.17 14.43
N LEU A 11 -10.91 7.11 14.80
CA LEU A 11 -11.40 8.16 13.90
C LEU A 11 -10.28 9.08 13.40
N ALA A 12 -9.27 9.35 14.25
CA ALA A 12 -8.11 10.15 13.88
C ALA A 12 -7.10 9.38 13.00
N ALA A 13 -6.98 8.07 13.20
CA ALA A 13 -6.05 7.22 12.44
C ALA A 13 -6.57 6.88 11.05
N GLN A 14 -7.88 6.68 10.90
CA GLN A 14 -8.49 6.23 9.65
C GLN A 14 -9.30 7.37 9.02
N PRO A 15 -8.85 7.94 7.87
CA PRO A 15 -9.54 9.08 7.27
C PRO A 15 -10.92 8.73 6.73
N ILE A 16 -11.17 7.46 6.40
CA ILE A 16 -12.48 6.96 5.99
C ILE A 16 -12.74 5.69 6.78
N ILE A 17 -13.78 5.68 7.61
CA ILE A 17 -14.10 4.54 8.49
C ILE A 17 -15.60 4.34 8.62
N ILE A 18 -16.07 3.10 8.47
CA ILE A 18 -17.48 2.71 8.65
C ILE A 18 -17.65 1.77 9.84
N TYR A 19 -18.55 2.14 10.75
CA TYR A 19 -19.01 1.26 11.82
C TYR A 19 -20.25 0.51 11.34
N MET A 20 -20.17 -0.81 11.24
CA MET A 20 -21.20 -1.65 10.61
C MET A 20 -21.48 -2.93 11.41
N LYS A 21 -22.59 -3.59 11.09
CA LYS A 21 -22.94 -4.89 11.66
C LYS A 21 -22.43 -6.00 10.74
N GLY A 22 -21.45 -6.77 11.19
CA GLY A 22 -20.70 -7.71 10.37
C GLY A 22 -19.46 -7.05 9.76
N VAL A 23 -18.95 -7.64 8.68
CA VAL A 23 -17.78 -7.17 7.95
C VAL A 23 -18.15 -6.92 6.47
N PRO A 24 -17.38 -6.13 5.70
CA PRO A 24 -17.75 -5.82 4.31
C PRO A 24 -18.00 -7.05 3.43
N THR A 25 -17.19 -8.10 3.59
CA THR A 25 -17.32 -9.36 2.85
C THR A 25 -18.48 -10.24 3.32
N ASN A 26 -18.99 -10.03 4.53
CA ASN A 26 -20.08 -10.79 5.12
C ASN A 26 -20.92 -9.90 6.06
N PRO A 27 -21.73 -8.98 5.50
CA PRO A 27 -22.54 -8.06 6.29
C PRO A 27 -23.68 -8.83 6.97
N GLN A 28 -23.94 -8.52 8.24
CA GLN A 28 -24.98 -9.18 9.06
C GLN A 28 -26.25 -8.33 9.21
N CYS A 29 -26.40 -7.28 8.39
CA CYS A 29 -27.56 -6.40 8.38
C CYS A 29 -27.73 -5.79 6.98
N GLY A 30 -28.96 -5.76 6.46
CA GLY A 30 -29.25 -5.23 5.11
C GLY A 30 -28.80 -3.77 4.91
N PHE A 31 -28.94 -2.91 5.93
CA PHE A 31 -28.45 -1.53 5.88
C PHE A 31 -26.92 -1.46 5.82
N SER A 32 -26.23 -2.36 6.52
CA SER A 32 -24.78 -2.46 6.46
C SER A 32 -24.31 -2.99 5.10
N ALA A 33 -25.00 -3.98 4.54
CA ALA A 33 -24.72 -4.52 3.21
C ALA A 33 -24.87 -3.45 2.12
N LYS A 34 -25.94 -2.66 2.20
CA LYS A 34 -26.22 -1.58 1.25
C LYS A 34 -25.17 -0.47 1.31
N ALA A 35 -24.85 0.03 2.51
CA ALA A 35 -23.82 1.05 2.69
C ALA A 35 -22.45 0.61 2.17
N VAL A 36 -22.03 -0.63 2.50
CA VAL A 36 -20.78 -1.21 2.00
C VAL A 36 -20.79 -1.35 0.48
N GLY A 37 -21.87 -1.87 -0.11
CA GLY A 37 -21.95 -2.01 -1.57
C GLY A 37 -21.80 -0.68 -2.31
N ILE A 38 -22.34 0.41 -1.74
CA ILE A 38 -22.15 1.77 -2.27
C ILE A 38 -20.69 2.20 -2.15
N LEU A 39 -20.08 2.02 -0.97
CA LEU A 39 -18.67 2.37 -0.76
C LEU A 39 -17.73 1.57 -1.66
N ASP A 40 -17.95 0.27 -1.82
CA ASP A 40 -17.14 -0.59 -2.68
C ASP A 40 -17.23 -0.15 -4.15
N ALA A 41 -18.40 0.31 -4.61
CA ALA A 41 -18.57 0.83 -5.97
C ALA A 41 -17.73 2.10 -6.23
N THR A 42 -17.32 2.83 -5.18
CA THR A 42 -16.44 4.01 -5.33
C THR A 42 -14.98 3.64 -5.58
N HIS A 43 -14.58 2.37 -5.32
CA HIS A 43 -13.20 1.88 -5.39
C HIS A 43 -12.21 2.64 -4.48
N ILE A 44 -12.71 3.38 -3.48
CA ILE A 44 -11.89 4.09 -2.51
C ILE A 44 -11.72 3.22 -1.27
N PRO A 45 -10.49 2.98 -0.80
CA PRO A 45 -10.26 2.17 0.39
C PRO A 45 -10.80 2.86 1.64
N TYR A 46 -11.45 2.08 2.51
CA TYR A 46 -11.98 2.53 3.79
C TYR A 46 -11.70 1.49 4.88
N ALA A 47 -11.62 1.94 6.12
CA ALA A 47 -11.56 1.08 7.29
C ALA A 47 -12.96 0.68 7.73
N TYR A 48 -13.09 -0.47 8.40
CA TYR A 48 -14.37 -0.88 8.98
C TYR A 48 -14.22 -1.35 10.42
N VAL A 49 -15.30 -1.26 11.17
CA VAL A 49 -15.40 -1.82 12.52
C VAL A 49 -16.69 -2.61 12.63
N ASN A 50 -16.56 -3.90 12.94
CA ASN A 50 -17.71 -4.75 13.26
C ASN A 50 -18.19 -4.46 14.68
N VAL A 51 -19.30 -3.72 14.81
CA VAL A 51 -19.84 -3.36 16.13
C VAL A 51 -20.49 -4.54 16.86
N LEU A 52 -20.72 -5.66 16.18
CA LEU A 52 -21.20 -6.89 16.82
C LEU A 52 -20.09 -7.57 17.62
N GLU A 53 -18.84 -7.43 17.19
CA GLU A 53 -17.66 -7.97 17.88
C GLU A 53 -17.01 -6.96 18.84
N ALA A 54 -17.41 -5.68 18.75
CA ALA A 54 -16.93 -4.60 19.61
C ALA A 54 -18.08 -4.01 20.47
N PRO A 55 -18.54 -4.70 21.53
CA PRO A 55 -19.70 -4.28 22.31
C PRO A 55 -19.53 -2.90 22.96
N PHE A 56 -18.30 -2.55 23.34
CA PHE A 56 -17.96 -1.25 23.91
C PHE A 56 -18.11 -0.09 22.91
N ILE A 57 -17.82 -0.34 21.62
CA ILE A 57 -18.02 0.65 20.55
C ILE A 57 -19.51 0.79 20.27
N ARG A 58 -20.21 -0.34 20.21
CA ARG A 58 -21.66 -0.39 19.97
C ARG A 58 -22.45 0.43 20.98
N GLU A 59 -22.06 0.38 22.24
CA GLU A 59 -22.73 1.12 23.32
C GLU A 59 -22.36 2.61 23.29
N LYS A 60 -21.09 2.94 23.07
CA LYS A 60 -20.58 4.30 23.31
C LYS A 60 -20.60 5.20 22.07
N LEU A 61 -20.40 4.66 20.87
CA LEU A 61 -20.33 5.44 19.63
C LEU A 61 -21.58 6.30 19.38
N PRO A 62 -22.83 5.82 19.58
CA PRO A 62 -24.02 6.64 19.35
C PRO A 62 -24.06 7.92 20.19
N SER A 63 -23.49 7.89 21.40
CA SER A 63 -23.38 9.08 22.26
C SER A 63 -22.29 10.05 21.80
N ILE A 64 -21.23 9.55 21.15
CA ILE A 64 -20.12 10.38 20.64
C ILE A 64 -20.52 11.04 19.32
N SER A 65 -21.17 10.28 18.44
CA SER A 65 -21.54 10.71 17.09
C SER A 65 -22.88 11.46 17.04
N HIS A 66 -23.62 11.46 18.16
CA HIS A 66 -25.00 11.93 18.21
C HIS A 66 -25.91 11.25 17.17
N TRP A 67 -25.59 10.00 16.82
CA TRP A 67 -26.31 9.22 15.81
C TRP A 67 -26.76 7.86 16.35
N PRO A 68 -28.07 7.53 16.35
CA PRO A 68 -28.60 6.40 17.09
C PRO A 68 -28.46 5.02 16.39
N THR A 69 -28.21 4.98 15.08
CA THR A 69 -28.31 3.76 14.27
C THR A 69 -26.99 3.33 13.62
N TYR A 70 -26.95 2.11 13.09
CA TYR A 70 -25.84 1.57 12.31
C TYR A 70 -26.35 1.12 10.94
N PRO A 71 -25.55 1.25 9.86
CA PRO A 71 -24.14 1.67 9.84
C PRO A 71 -23.91 3.17 10.08
N GLN A 72 -22.70 3.57 10.46
CA GLN A 72 -22.27 4.97 10.58
C GLN A 72 -20.95 5.17 9.82
N LEU A 73 -20.96 6.05 8.81
CA LEU A 73 -19.76 6.43 8.04
C LEU A 73 -19.16 7.71 8.62
N PHE A 74 -17.85 7.68 8.85
CA PHE A 74 -17.05 8.85 9.22
C PHE A 74 -16.00 9.12 8.17
N VAL A 75 -15.76 10.41 7.94
CA VAL A 75 -14.72 10.91 7.05
C VAL A 75 -13.99 12.04 7.76
N ASN A 76 -12.66 11.95 7.86
CA ASN A 76 -11.80 12.86 8.63
C ASN A 76 -12.30 13.10 10.07
N ALA A 77 -12.68 12.01 10.76
CA ALA A 77 -13.28 12.03 12.10
C ALA A 77 -14.64 12.75 12.23
N GLU A 78 -15.24 13.19 11.12
CA GLU A 78 -16.58 13.78 11.08
C GLU A 78 -17.61 12.76 10.63
N LEU A 79 -18.78 12.75 11.28
CA LEU A 79 -19.88 11.87 10.90
C LEU A 79 -20.47 12.34 9.57
N VAL A 80 -20.46 11.48 8.56
CA VAL A 80 -21.16 11.70 7.29
C VAL A 80 -22.63 11.31 7.43
N GLY A 81 -22.90 10.12 7.99
CA GLY A 81 -24.26 9.66 8.22
C GLY A 81 -24.43 8.14 8.21
N GLY A 82 -25.69 7.71 8.20
CA GLY A 82 -26.08 6.30 8.09
C GLY A 82 -26.34 5.85 6.65
N CYS A 83 -26.93 4.67 6.49
CA CYS A 83 -27.16 4.05 5.17
C CYS A 83 -27.93 4.96 4.19
N ASP A 84 -29.00 5.61 4.64
CA ASP A 84 -29.86 6.45 3.77
C ASP A 84 -29.11 7.69 3.26
N ILE A 85 -28.30 8.32 4.12
CA ILE A 85 -27.47 9.47 3.73
C ILE A 85 -26.38 9.04 2.75
N ILE A 86 -25.74 7.89 3.00
CA ILE A 86 -24.71 7.35 2.10
C ILE A 86 -25.32 7.09 0.71
N GLU A 87 -26.52 6.52 0.65
CA GLU A 87 -27.25 6.32 -0.60
C GLU A 87 -27.63 7.63 -1.28
N GLU A 88 -28.18 8.59 -0.54
CA GLU A 88 -28.53 9.90 -1.09
C GLU A 88 -27.31 10.61 -1.69
N MET A 89 -26.20 10.65 -0.95
CA MET A 89 -24.94 11.24 -1.40
C MET A 89 -24.34 10.49 -2.61
N SER A 90 -24.56 9.18 -2.71
CA SER A 90 -24.16 8.42 -3.89
C SER A 90 -25.02 8.79 -5.09
N ASN A 91 -26.33 8.89 -4.91
CA ASN A 91 -27.28 9.20 -5.99
C ASN A 91 -27.13 10.64 -6.50
N ASN A 92 -26.78 11.59 -5.63
CA ASN A 92 -26.54 12.98 -6.01
C ASN A 92 -25.08 13.27 -6.44
N GLY A 93 -24.20 12.27 -6.38
CA GLY A 93 -22.80 12.37 -6.80
C GLY A 93 -21.86 13.08 -5.81
N SER A 94 -22.32 13.47 -4.62
CA SER A 94 -21.51 14.17 -3.61
C SER A 94 -20.63 13.25 -2.77
N LEU A 95 -20.91 11.94 -2.75
CA LEU A 95 -20.16 10.96 -1.95
C LEU A 95 -18.72 10.77 -2.48
N LEU A 96 -18.57 10.49 -3.78
CA LEU A 96 -17.28 10.22 -4.41
C LEU A 96 -16.25 11.35 -4.20
N PRO A 97 -16.55 12.64 -4.45
CA PRO A 97 -15.58 13.71 -4.24
C PRO A 97 -15.19 13.86 -2.76
N LEU A 98 -16.14 13.66 -1.83
CA LEU A 98 -15.88 13.71 -0.40
C LEU A 98 -14.92 12.59 0.03
N LEU A 99 -15.16 11.36 -0.42
CA LEU A 99 -14.27 10.23 -0.16
C LEU A 99 -12.91 10.40 -0.84
N THR A 100 -12.87 10.94 -2.06
CA THR A 100 -11.62 11.14 -2.80
C THR A 100 -10.72 12.19 -2.13
N ALA A 101 -11.32 13.26 -1.61
CA ALA A 101 -10.60 14.31 -0.90
C ALA A 101 -10.01 13.83 0.43
N ALA A 102 -10.71 12.91 1.10
CA ALA A 102 -10.28 12.33 2.37
C ALA A 102 -9.41 11.09 2.23
N ALA A 103 -9.52 10.38 1.10
CA ALA A 103 -8.71 9.20 0.83
C ALA A 103 -7.25 9.56 1.11
N PRO A 104 -6.51 8.69 1.83
CA PRO A 104 -5.10 8.94 2.05
C PRO A 104 -4.48 9.11 0.67
N LYS A 105 -3.98 10.31 0.36
CA LYS A 105 -3.23 10.56 -0.88
C LYS A 105 -2.23 9.44 -0.94
N LYS A 106 -2.32 8.59 -1.97
CA LYS A 106 -1.53 7.37 -2.14
C LYS A 106 -0.07 7.64 -1.77
N ALA A 107 0.25 7.39 -0.51
CA ALA A 107 1.55 7.31 0.09
C ALA A 107 1.56 5.89 0.64
N GLU A 108 1.96 5.00 -0.27
CA GLU A 108 2.67 3.76 0.05
C GLU A 108 2.15 3.02 1.30
N ALA A 109 0.91 2.55 1.23
CA ALA A 109 0.43 1.44 2.06
C ALA A 109 0.36 0.17 1.19
N GLU A 110 1.48 -0.19 0.59
CA GLU A 110 1.70 -1.48 -0.06
C GLU A 110 2.93 -2.10 0.60
N SER A 111 2.70 -2.99 1.58
CA SER A 111 3.65 -3.98 2.11
C SER A 111 4.95 -3.43 2.74
N GLU A 112 5.35 -3.95 3.90
CA GLU A 112 6.69 -3.73 4.51
C GLU A 112 7.84 -4.39 3.72
N ALA A 113 7.76 -4.40 2.40
CA ALA A 113 8.84 -4.73 1.48
C ALA A 113 9.02 -3.54 0.53
N LEU A 114 10.25 -3.05 0.39
CA LEU A 114 10.51 -1.92 -0.51
C LEU A 114 10.03 -2.22 -1.92
N SER A 115 9.30 -1.29 -2.51
CA SER A 115 8.86 -1.40 -3.89
C SER A 115 10.05 -1.36 -4.85
N VAL A 116 9.89 -1.97 -6.03
CA VAL A 116 10.91 -1.98 -7.10
C VAL A 116 11.37 -0.55 -7.46
N SER A 117 10.46 0.41 -7.41
CA SER A 117 10.73 1.82 -7.68
C SER A 117 11.61 2.47 -6.60
N GLU A 118 11.37 2.20 -5.32
CA GLU A 118 12.21 2.70 -4.23
C GLU A 118 13.62 2.11 -4.27
N VAL A 119 13.72 0.79 -4.49
CA VAL A 119 15.03 0.12 -4.61
C VAL A 119 15.82 0.71 -5.79
N THR A 120 15.16 0.96 -6.92
CA THR A 120 15.78 1.62 -8.07
C THR A 120 16.29 3.01 -7.70
N GLN A 121 15.48 3.81 -7.00
CA GLN A 121 15.85 5.15 -6.60
C GLN A 121 17.03 5.17 -5.62
N LEU A 122 17.07 4.27 -4.63
CA LEU A 122 18.17 4.16 -3.68
C LEU A 122 19.50 3.84 -4.36
N VAL A 123 19.48 2.89 -5.31
CA VAL A 123 20.69 2.53 -6.05
C VAL A 123 21.11 3.68 -6.97
N GLN A 124 20.18 4.39 -7.61
CA GLN A 124 20.48 5.57 -8.43
C GLN A 124 21.03 6.74 -7.61
N GLN A 125 20.57 6.93 -6.38
CA GLN A 125 21.13 7.93 -5.47
C GLN A 125 22.57 7.62 -5.07
N GLY A 126 22.89 6.34 -4.85
CA GLY A 126 24.26 5.92 -4.53
C GLY A 126 25.19 5.84 -5.74
N ILE A 127 24.62 5.58 -6.92
CA ILE A 127 25.34 5.35 -8.18
C ILE A 127 24.60 6.14 -9.27
N GLY A 128 24.98 7.41 -9.48
CA GLY A 128 24.20 8.38 -10.27
C GLY A 128 23.79 7.92 -11.67
N ASP A 129 24.68 7.23 -12.38
CA ASP A 129 24.44 6.70 -13.74
C ASP A 129 23.95 5.23 -13.73
N ALA A 130 23.47 4.73 -12.59
CA ALA A 130 23.02 3.35 -12.50
C ALA A 130 21.70 3.12 -13.24
N LYS A 131 21.74 2.17 -14.17
CA LYS A 131 20.55 1.53 -14.70
C LYS A 131 20.24 0.28 -13.87
N VAL A 132 19.12 0.32 -13.16
CA VAL A 132 18.68 -0.76 -12.27
C VAL A 132 17.55 -1.53 -12.94
N MET A 133 17.64 -2.85 -12.91
CA MET A 133 16.62 -3.77 -13.40
C MET A 133 16.40 -4.81 -12.31
N ILE A 134 15.15 -4.99 -11.91
CA ILE A 134 14.78 -5.96 -10.88
C ILE A 134 13.96 -7.05 -11.53
N GLU A 135 14.41 -8.29 -11.39
CA GLU A 135 13.78 -9.48 -11.94
C GLU A 135 13.40 -10.42 -10.79
N GLY A 136 12.14 -10.84 -10.73
CA GLY A 136 11.62 -11.77 -9.72
C GLY A 136 10.26 -11.37 -9.14
N GLU A 137 9.54 -12.36 -8.61
CA GLU A 137 8.31 -12.18 -7.82
C GLU A 137 8.52 -12.84 -6.45
N GLY A 138 8.15 -12.15 -5.36
CA GLY A 138 8.28 -12.68 -3.99
C GLY A 138 9.65 -12.44 -3.35
N CYS A 139 10.21 -13.48 -2.69
CA CYS A 139 11.43 -13.36 -1.85
C CYS A 139 12.75 -13.54 -2.62
N ASP A 140 12.70 -13.96 -3.89
CA ASP A 140 13.87 -14.25 -4.72
C ASP A 140 14.11 -13.13 -5.75
N LEU A 141 14.30 -11.90 -5.26
CA LEU A 141 14.51 -10.75 -6.14
C LEU A 141 15.98 -10.70 -6.60
N THR A 142 16.17 -10.59 -7.91
CA THR A 142 17.47 -10.34 -8.53
C THR A 142 17.56 -8.89 -8.99
N ILE A 143 18.46 -8.13 -8.38
CA ILE A 143 18.72 -6.74 -8.70
C ILE A 143 19.96 -6.68 -9.58
N THR A 144 19.76 -6.33 -10.84
CA THR A 144 20.81 -6.12 -11.83
C THR A 144 21.08 -4.63 -11.98
N VAL A 145 22.31 -4.20 -11.69
CA VAL A 145 22.74 -2.81 -11.78
C VAL A 145 23.80 -2.67 -12.85
N VAL A 146 23.58 -1.73 -13.77
CA VAL A 146 24.49 -1.44 -14.87
C VAL A 146 24.99 0.00 -14.73
N SER A 147 26.30 0.20 -14.61
CA SER A 147 26.87 1.55 -14.49
C SER A 147 28.29 1.64 -15.04
N ALA A 148 28.61 2.76 -15.69
CA ALA A 148 29.97 3.05 -16.14
C ALA A 148 30.97 3.20 -14.97
N GLN A 149 30.50 3.48 -13.74
CA GLN A 149 31.36 3.60 -12.55
C GLN A 149 32.03 2.27 -12.16
N PHE A 150 31.59 1.15 -12.74
CA PHE A 150 32.18 -0.17 -12.51
C PHE A 150 33.40 -0.45 -13.39
N ASN A 151 33.80 0.45 -14.29
CA ASN A 151 34.78 0.19 -15.37
C ASN A 151 36.21 -0.13 -14.91
N GLU A 152 36.52 -0.09 -13.62
CA GLU A 152 37.85 -0.40 -13.06
C GLU A 152 37.76 -1.19 -11.74
N LEU A 153 36.58 -1.73 -11.43
CA LEU A 153 36.34 -2.43 -10.17
C LEU A 153 36.33 -3.94 -10.39
N THR A 154 36.84 -4.68 -9.40
CA THR A 154 36.71 -6.15 -9.40
C THR A 154 35.25 -6.54 -9.19
N ILE A 155 34.85 -7.72 -9.68
CA ILE A 155 33.47 -8.24 -9.59
C ILE A 155 32.90 -8.12 -8.16
N VAL A 156 33.68 -8.52 -7.16
CA VAL A 156 33.30 -8.43 -5.74
C VAL A 156 33.11 -6.97 -5.30
N LYS A 157 33.98 -6.06 -5.75
CA LYS A 157 33.91 -4.63 -5.39
C LYS A 157 32.73 -3.92 -6.07
N LYS A 158 32.38 -4.33 -7.30
CA LYS A 158 31.13 -3.91 -7.99
C LYS A 158 29.91 -4.32 -7.16
N GLN A 159 29.84 -5.59 -6.74
CA GLN A 159 28.74 -6.10 -5.91
C GLN A 159 28.67 -5.44 -4.53
N GLN A 160 29.82 -5.24 -3.87
CA GLN A 160 29.88 -4.56 -2.57
C GLN A 160 29.38 -3.13 -2.63
N LEU A 161 29.68 -2.38 -3.71
CA LEU A 161 29.20 -1.01 -3.87
C LEU A 161 27.66 -0.96 -3.91
N VAL A 162 27.05 -1.88 -4.66
CA VAL A 162 25.59 -1.97 -4.77
C VAL A 162 24.97 -2.53 -3.48
N LEU A 163 25.59 -3.51 -2.84
CA LEU A 163 25.14 -3.99 -1.54
C LEU A 163 25.23 -2.91 -0.46
N ALA A 164 26.18 -1.97 -0.55
CA ALA A 164 26.29 -0.85 0.38
C ALA A 164 25.09 0.10 0.26
N THR A 165 24.58 0.36 -0.96
CA THR A 165 23.36 1.17 -1.16
C THR A 165 22.11 0.45 -0.66
N LEU A 166 22.13 -0.89 -0.66
CA LEU A 166 21.03 -1.73 -0.18
C LEU A 166 21.20 -2.18 1.28
N LYS A 167 22.25 -1.73 1.97
CA LYS A 167 22.56 -2.16 3.34
C LYS A 167 21.50 -1.69 4.33
N GLU A 168 21.06 -0.44 4.20
CA GLU A 168 20.00 0.13 5.04
C GLU A 168 18.68 -0.63 4.91
N PRO A 169 18.16 -0.90 3.70
CA PRO A 169 16.94 -1.67 3.56
C PRO A 169 17.06 -3.12 4.03
N LEU A 170 18.20 -3.78 3.79
CA LEU A 170 18.52 -5.11 4.34
C LEU A 170 18.55 -5.12 5.88
N ALA A 171 19.22 -4.14 6.49
CA ALA A 171 19.35 -4.05 7.95
C ALA A 171 18.02 -3.70 8.64
N SER A 172 17.15 -2.96 7.95
CA SER A 172 15.83 -2.60 8.46
C SER A 172 14.82 -3.76 8.43
N GLY A 173 15.17 -4.92 7.86
CA GLY A 173 14.25 -6.06 7.69
C GLY A 173 13.23 -5.88 6.55
N LYS A 174 13.26 -4.74 5.86
CA LYS A 174 12.40 -4.44 4.69
C LYS A 174 12.78 -5.22 3.43
N LEU A 175 13.94 -5.88 3.44
CA LEU A 175 14.47 -6.67 2.34
C LEU A 175 15.00 -7.99 2.91
N HIS A 176 14.33 -9.11 2.62
CA HIS A 176 14.62 -10.41 3.24
C HIS A 176 15.88 -11.08 2.65
N ALA A 177 15.93 -11.24 1.33
CA ALA A 177 17.07 -11.78 0.61
C ALA A 177 17.03 -11.25 -0.83
N VAL A 178 18.17 -10.79 -1.35
CA VAL A 178 18.27 -10.35 -2.75
C VAL A 178 19.58 -10.81 -3.37
N SER A 179 19.52 -11.14 -4.65
CA SER A 179 20.69 -11.44 -5.46
C SER A 179 21.12 -10.19 -6.22
N VAL A 180 22.32 -9.69 -5.96
CA VAL A 180 22.85 -8.49 -6.63
C VAL A 180 23.82 -8.87 -7.73
N LYS A 181 23.57 -8.36 -8.94
CA LYS A 181 24.47 -8.48 -10.10
C LYS A 181 24.85 -7.09 -10.58
N ALA A 182 26.14 -6.84 -10.77
CA ALA A 182 26.66 -5.55 -11.18
C ALA A 182 27.51 -5.69 -12.45
N PHE A 183 27.18 -4.93 -13.50
CA PHE A 183 27.82 -5.01 -14.81
C PHE A 183 28.16 -3.61 -15.34
N THR A 184 29.25 -3.48 -16.10
CA THR A 184 29.44 -2.28 -16.93
C THR A 184 28.44 -2.29 -18.10
N PRO A 185 28.20 -1.14 -18.75
CA PRO A 185 27.36 -1.08 -19.94
C PRO A 185 27.82 -2.05 -21.05
N ASP A 186 29.14 -2.23 -21.18
CA ASP A 186 29.77 -3.13 -22.15
C ASP A 186 29.50 -4.61 -21.81
N GLU A 187 29.79 -5.01 -20.56
CA GLU A 187 29.50 -6.37 -20.05
C GLU A 187 28.00 -6.71 -20.16
N TRP A 188 27.14 -5.72 -19.95
CA TRP A 188 25.69 -5.90 -20.07
C TRP A 188 25.22 -6.05 -21.52
N GLN A 189 25.84 -5.34 -22.47
CA GLN A 189 25.56 -5.51 -23.90
C GLN A 189 25.98 -6.90 -24.38
N GLU A 190 27.18 -7.36 -24.04
CA GLU A 190 27.65 -8.71 -24.39
C GLU A 190 26.74 -9.80 -23.83
N LYS A 191 26.30 -9.64 -22.57
CA LYS A 191 25.42 -10.61 -21.92
C LYS A 191 24.03 -10.66 -22.54
N GLN A 192 23.48 -9.51 -22.95
CA GLN A 192 22.21 -9.47 -23.67
C GLN A 192 22.32 -10.11 -25.06
N GLN A 193 23.45 -9.93 -25.75
CA GLN A 193 23.70 -10.56 -27.05
C GLN A 193 23.90 -12.08 -26.92
N ALA A 194 24.57 -12.55 -25.86
CA ALA A 194 24.74 -13.97 -25.56
C ALA A 194 23.42 -14.66 -25.15
N GLY A 195 22.49 -13.92 -24.53
CA GLY A 195 21.15 -14.41 -24.16
C GLY A 195 20.14 -14.49 -25.31
N GLY A 196 20.47 -13.96 -26.49
CA GLY A 196 19.58 -13.91 -27.66
C GLY A 196 19.51 -15.19 -28.51
N LEU A 197 20.16 -16.29 -28.09
CA LEU A 197 20.32 -17.49 -28.92
C LEU A 197 19.46 -18.69 -28.47
N LEU A 198 18.15 -18.48 -28.27
CA LEU A 198 17.17 -19.57 -28.16
C LEU A 198 15.84 -19.18 -28.82
N GLN A 199 15.82 -19.04 -30.16
CA GLN A 199 14.68 -19.49 -31.00
C GLN A 199 15.00 -19.30 -32.50
N ILE A 200 15.62 -20.32 -33.09
CA ILE A 200 15.37 -20.70 -34.47
C ILE A 200 15.47 -22.23 -34.51
N GLN A 201 14.31 -22.90 -34.36
CA GLN A 201 14.19 -24.28 -34.83
C GLN A 201 13.65 -24.23 -36.26
N HIS A 202 14.39 -24.92 -37.12
CA HIS A 202 14.17 -25.12 -38.54
C HIS A 202 13.06 -26.15 -38.79
#